data_AF-A0A7V5AB75-F1
#
_entry.id   AF-A0A7V5AB75-F1
#
_cell.length_a   1.000
_cell.length_b   1.000
_cell.length_c   1.000
_cell.angle_alpha   90.00
_cell.angle_beta   90.00
_cell.angle_gamma   90.00
#
_symmetry.space_group_name_H-M   'P 1'
#
loop_
_entity.id
_entity.type
_entity.pdbx_description
1 polymer ?
#
loop_
_entity_poly.entity_id
_entity_poly.type
_entity_poly.pdbx_seq_one_letter_code
_entity_poly.pdbx_strand_id
1 'polypeptide(L)'
;MEGAILGFHREEEFSQGPTLFGRDFSVSGVRWLFVDWNGEALPEVGKWPKEAQLTLVTPEGERTFTLAELEQRFVAVTFPGSYVTSAGRVVSSVYTGFLLSDLLGNWPEDAELEVVAADGYRMRYRYGSLSDAEGTWILAFKQDGKYMPFNPGYFRMVKVGPGNPRFQSAASAKMVVRMEIRGSYIPYSLRLFGAQEKIFTRWDLESAVACPCHAQAVTSTHKGETHTYIGLPLWRLLAYVDDERFPEGQGIKYDDASFNWEKAQAGYLVEIRGKDGFSQTISSSFLAGNDKFILALKVDGRFLSEEEGGPLLFLWDDGAAVPEKLKRVKWVAEIVIHFPK
;
A
#
# COMPACT_ATOMS: atom_id res chain seq x y z
N MET A 1 -8.08 -21.47 32.23
CA MET A 1 -8.77 -20.35 31.57
C MET A 1 -9.33 -20.91 30.28
N GLU A 2 -10.65 -21.06 30.24
CA GLU A 2 -11.38 -21.81 29.22
C GLU A 2 -11.32 -21.09 27.88
N GLY A 3 -10.80 -21.77 26.86
CA GLY A 3 -10.96 -21.36 25.48
C GLY A 3 -12.41 -21.63 25.05
N ALA A 4 -13.16 -20.57 24.75
CA ALA A 4 -14.47 -20.71 24.16
C ALA A 4 -14.33 -21.01 22.66
N ILE A 5 -14.61 -22.25 22.27
CA ILE A 5 -14.76 -22.66 20.88
C ILE A 5 -16.22 -22.40 20.49
N LEU A 6 -16.48 -21.51 19.53
CA LEU A 6 -17.80 -21.35 18.90
C LEU A 6 -17.76 -21.95 17.50
N GLY A 7 -18.19 -23.21 17.38
CA GLY A 7 -18.48 -23.85 16.09
C GLY A 7 -19.97 -24.06 15.91
N PHE A 8 -20.46 -23.96 14.66
CA PHE A 8 -21.79 -24.47 14.29
C PHE A 8 -21.68 -25.60 13.26
N HIS A 9 -22.56 -26.58 13.43
CA HIS A 9 -22.72 -27.76 12.60
C HIS A 9 -23.41 -27.39 11.28
N ARG A 10 -23.03 -28.10 10.21
CA ARG A 10 -23.65 -27.99 8.89
C ARG A 10 -24.87 -28.91 8.86
N GLU A 11 -26.06 -28.37 8.66
CA GLU A 11 -27.14 -28.95 7.83
C GLU A 11 -28.35 -27.99 7.76
N GLU A 12 -28.84 -27.81 6.53
CA GLU A 12 -30.13 -27.26 6.12
C GLU A 12 -30.42 -25.75 6.23
N GLU A 13 -31.35 -25.36 5.36
CA GLU A 13 -31.68 -24.06 4.77
C GLU A 13 -31.93 -22.89 5.75
N PHE A 14 -31.64 -21.68 5.25
CA PHE A 14 -32.13 -20.37 5.71
C PHE A 14 -32.90 -20.36 7.04
N SER A 15 -32.21 -20.10 8.16
CA SER A 15 -32.89 -19.67 9.38
C SER A 15 -32.43 -18.27 9.78
N GLN A 16 -33.44 -17.42 10.00
CA GLN A 16 -33.32 -16.06 10.47
C GLN A 16 -33.16 -16.08 11.99
N GLY A 17 -32.02 -15.60 12.49
CA GLY A 17 -31.75 -15.39 13.91
C GLY A 17 -30.73 -14.25 14.09
N PRO A 18 -30.80 -13.47 15.19
CA PRO A 18 -30.06 -12.22 15.30
C PRO A 18 -28.58 -12.51 15.58
N THR A 19 -27.71 -12.12 14.65
CA THR A 19 -26.26 -12.14 14.87
C THR A 19 -25.84 -10.83 15.53
N LEU A 20 -25.10 -10.90 16.64
CA LEU A 20 -24.47 -9.74 17.31
C LEU A 20 -23.30 -9.14 16.51
N PHE A 21 -22.98 -9.73 15.36
CA PHE A 21 -22.06 -9.20 14.36
C PHE A 21 -22.81 -9.13 13.03
N GLY A 22 -22.77 -7.97 12.37
CA GLY A 22 -23.33 -7.80 11.03
C GLY A 22 -22.70 -8.79 10.05
N ARG A 23 -23.39 -9.07 8.95
CA ARG A 23 -22.98 -9.98 7.86
C ARG A 23 -21.63 -9.64 7.18
N ASP A 24 -20.90 -8.65 7.69
CA ASP A 24 -19.89 -7.88 6.97
C ASP A 24 -18.44 -8.16 7.40
N PHE A 25 -18.18 -9.23 8.17
CA PHE A 25 -16.81 -9.72 8.45
C PHE A 25 -16.48 -11.06 7.78
N SER A 26 -17.24 -11.48 6.77
CA SER A 26 -16.91 -12.70 6.01
C SER A 26 -15.82 -12.42 4.98
N VAL A 27 -14.57 -12.68 5.37
CA VAL A 27 -13.53 -13.00 4.39
C VAL A 27 -13.92 -14.34 3.76
N SER A 28 -14.12 -14.37 2.44
CA SER A 28 -14.47 -15.60 1.71
C SER A 28 -13.48 -16.72 2.05
N GLY A 29 -13.98 -17.83 2.63
CA GLY A 29 -13.17 -19.00 2.97
C GLY A 29 -12.61 -19.04 4.40
N VAL A 30 -12.82 -17.99 5.21
CA VAL A 30 -12.42 -18.00 6.63
C VAL A 30 -13.47 -18.74 7.45
N ARG A 31 -13.10 -19.91 7.99
CA ARG A 31 -13.95 -20.71 8.89
C ARG A 31 -13.81 -20.32 10.36
N TRP A 32 -12.72 -19.64 10.74
CA TRP A 32 -12.38 -19.32 12.11
C TRP A 32 -11.62 -17.99 12.16
N LEU A 33 -12.02 -17.10 13.07
CA LEU A 33 -11.26 -15.91 13.45
C LEU A 33 -10.73 -16.15 14.86
N PHE A 34 -9.43 -16.35 15.01
CA PHE A 34 -8.78 -16.34 16.31
C PHE A 34 -8.34 -14.91 16.60
N VAL A 35 -9.04 -14.23 17.50
CA VAL A 35 -8.56 -12.95 18.03
C VAL A 35 -7.85 -13.28 19.33
N ASP A 36 -6.52 -13.28 19.31
CA ASP A 36 -5.73 -13.30 20.54
C ASP A 36 -5.82 -11.90 21.17
N TRP A 37 -6.92 -11.68 21.86
CA TRP A 37 -7.33 -10.38 22.37
C TRP A 37 -6.96 -10.28 23.84
N ASN A 38 -6.03 -9.37 24.15
CA ASN A 38 -5.50 -9.11 25.48
C ASN A 38 -6.45 -8.32 26.41
N GLY A 39 -7.69 -8.04 25.98
CA GLY A 39 -8.67 -7.25 26.73
C GLY A 39 -8.58 -5.74 26.52
N GLU A 40 -7.65 -5.24 25.70
CA GLU A 40 -7.61 -3.82 25.30
C GLU A 40 -8.81 -3.47 24.41
N ALA A 41 -9.26 -2.22 24.36
CA ALA A 41 -10.33 -1.87 23.43
C ALA A 41 -9.94 -2.30 22.00
N LEU A 42 -10.78 -3.12 21.34
CA LEU A 42 -10.58 -3.37 19.92
C LEU A 42 -10.45 -2.02 19.23
N PRO A 43 -9.47 -1.84 18.32
CA PRO A 43 -9.39 -0.59 17.58
C PRO A 43 -10.75 -0.31 16.96
N GLU A 44 -11.24 0.92 17.06
CA GLU A 44 -12.44 1.31 16.31
C GLU A 44 -12.12 1.00 14.84
N VAL A 45 -12.64 -0.10 14.32
CA VAL A 45 -12.61 -0.39 12.89
C VAL A 45 -13.35 0.78 12.28
N GLY A 46 -12.62 1.64 11.57
CA GLY A 46 -13.03 3.02 11.28
C GLY A 46 -14.50 3.09 10.91
N LYS A 47 -15.26 3.98 11.54
CA LYS A 47 -16.72 4.09 11.37
C LYS A 47 -17.05 4.19 9.89
N TRP A 48 -17.41 3.06 9.28
CA TRP A 48 -17.75 3.00 7.86
C TRP A 48 -19.00 3.85 7.67
N PRO A 49 -18.95 4.90 6.83
CA PRO A 49 -20.14 5.67 6.56
C PRO A 49 -21.12 4.73 5.85
N LYS A 50 -22.27 4.49 6.48
CA LYS A 50 -23.33 3.65 5.91
C LYS A 50 -23.86 4.26 4.61
N GLU A 51 -23.63 5.54 4.39
CA GLU A 51 -23.98 6.31 3.21
C GLU A 51 -22.72 6.65 2.40
N ALA A 52 -22.86 6.77 1.09
CA ALA A 52 -21.78 7.15 0.20
C ALA A 52 -21.36 8.61 0.44
N GLN A 53 -20.20 8.82 1.06
CA GLN A 53 -19.62 10.14 1.32
C GLN A 53 -18.17 10.22 0.85
N LEU A 54 -17.79 11.41 0.37
CA LEU A 54 -16.44 11.74 -0.07
C LEU A 54 -16.02 13.09 0.50
N THR A 55 -14.86 13.12 1.15
CA THR A 55 -14.21 14.35 1.59
C THR A 55 -13.15 14.78 0.58
N LEU A 56 -13.26 16.01 0.09
CA LEU A 56 -12.28 16.66 -0.77
C LEU A 56 -11.53 17.71 0.02
N VAL A 57 -10.21 17.67 -0.03
CA VAL A 57 -9.33 18.62 0.66
C VAL A 57 -8.38 19.24 -0.33
N THR A 58 -8.39 20.56 -0.32
CA THR A 58 -7.60 21.42 -1.18
C THR A 58 -7.03 22.55 -0.33
N PRO A 59 -5.98 23.25 -0.78
CA PRO A 59 -5.53 24.50 -0.18
C PRO A 59 -6.65 25.54 0.10
N GLU A 60 -7.76 25.52 -0.65
CA GLU A 60 -8.92 26.39 -0.43
C GLU A 60 -9.85 25.92 0.69
N GLY A 61 -9.68 24.68 1.17
CA GLY A 61 -10.42 24.12 2.30
C GLY A 61 -10.86 22.67 2.12
N GLU A 62 -11.58 22.20 3.14
CA GLU A 62 -12.12 20.85 3.24
C GLU A 62 -13.65 20.86 3.08
N ARG A 63 -14.17 19.95 2.25
CA ARG A 63 -15.62 19.78 2.03
C ARG A 63 -15.97 18.31 1.94
N THR A 64 -17.11 17.92 2.49
CA THR A 64 -17.64 16.57 2.39
C THR A 64 -18.93 16.58 1.58
N PHE A 65 -19.08 15.62 0.68
CA PHE A 65 -20.22 15.47 -0.20
C PHE A 65 -20.83 14.07 -0.04
N THR A 66 -22.15 14.00 -0.05
CA THR A 66 -22.87 12.76 -0.31
C THR A 66 -22.84 12.44 -1.81
N LEU A 67 -23.07 11.17 -2.19
CA LEU A 67 -23.19 10.79 -3.60
C LEU A 67 -24.29 11.57 -4.34
N ALA A 68 -25.42 11.84 -3.67
CA ALA A 68 -26.51 12.61 -4.27
C ALA A 68 -26.08 14.05 -4.59
N GLU A 69 -25.32 14.69 -3.71
CA GLU A 69 -24.77 16.03 -3.97
C GLU A 69 -23.73 16.01 -5.08
N LEU A 70 -22.90 14.96 -5.16
CA LEU A 70 -21.96 14.79 -6.26
C LEU A 70 -22.70 14.65 -7.61
N GLU A 71 -23.72 13.79 -7.68
CA GLU A 71 -24.53 13.59 -8.89
C GLU A 71 -25.31 14.85 -9.32
N GLN A 72 -25.64 15.74 -8.39
CA GLN A 72 -26.28 17.03 -8.69
C GLN A 72 -25.29 18.09 -9.19
N ARG A 73 -24.04 18.05 -8.71
CA ARG A 73 -23.05 19.11 -8.96
C ARG A 73 -22.10 18.81 -10.12
N PHE A 74 -21.82 17.54 -10.36
CA PHE A 74 -20.79 17.10 -11.31
C PHE A 74 -21.37 16.19 -12.38
N VAL A 75 -20.82 16.28 -13.58
CA VAL A 75 -21.21 15.42 -14.70
C VAL A 75 -20.42 14.12 -14.61
N ALA A 76 -21.13 12.99 -14.58
CA ALA A 76 -20.49 11.69 -14.62
C ALA A 76 -20.19 11.26 -16.06
N VAL A 77 -19.04 10.62 -16.26
CA VAL A 77 -18.66 9.97 -17.51
C VAL A 77 -18.80 8.46 -17.38
N THR A 78 -19.04 7.77 -18.49
CA THR A 78 -19.12 6.30 -18.54
C THR A 78 -18.23 5.74 -19.62
N PHE A 79 -17.22 4.97 -19.23
CA PHE A 79 -16.24 4.37 -20.15
C PHE A 79 -15.75 3.02 -19.61
N PRO A 80 -15.22 2.13 -20.47
CA PRO A 80 -14.56 0.92 -20.03
C PRO A 80 -13.22 1.23 -19.37
N GLY A 81 -12.82 0.39 -18.42
CA GLY A 81 -11.50 0.39 -17.80
C GLY A 81 -11.13 -1.01 -17.35
N SER A 82 -9.82 -1.30 -17.34
CA SER A 82 -9.30 -2.62 -16.99
C SER A 82 -8.13 -2.53 -16.03
N TYR A 83 -8.10 -3.43 -15.05
CA TYR A 83 -6.93 -3.59 -14.20
C TYR A 83 -6.39 -5.02 -14.19
N VAL A 84 -5.08 -5.15 -14.03
CA VAL A 84 -4.38 -6.43 -13.88
C VAL A 84 -4.22 -6.71 -12.38
N THR A 85 -4.70 -7.85 -11.92
CA THR A 85 -4.50 -8.28 -10.52
C THR A 85 -3.06 -8.71 -10.29
N SER A 86 -2.65 -8.82 -9.03
CA SER A 86 -1.37 -9.43 -8.66
C SER A 86 -1.19 -10.82 -9.28
N ALA A 87 -2.26 -11.61 -9.45
CA ALA A 87 -2.23 -12.91 -10.11
C ALA A 87 -2.13 -12.85 -11.65
N GLY A 88 -1.94 -11.67 -12.25
CA GLY A 88 -1.87 -11.49 -13.70
C GLY A 88 -3.23 -11.55 -14.41
N ARG A 89 -4.33 -11.65 -13.67
CA ARG A 89 -5.68 -11.69 -14.26
C ARG A 89 -6.12 -10.29 -14.67
N VAL A 90 -6.55 -10.13 -15.91
CA VAL A 90 -7.21 -8.90 -16.36
C VAL A 90 -8.67 -8.91 -15.90
N VAL A 91 -9.08 -7.83 -15.23
CA VAL A 91 -10.47 -7.57 -14.85
C VAL A 91 -10.93 -6.32 -15.59
N SER A 92 -11.99 -6.46 -16.38
CA SER A 92 -12.55 -5.38 -17.21
C SER A 92 -14.01 -5.16 -16.85
N SER A 93 -14.42 -3.90 -16.75
CA SER A 93 -15.81 -3.50 -16.53
C SER A 93 -16.07 -2.14 -17.18
N VAL A 94 -17.34 -1.76 -17.27
CA VAL A 94 -17.75 -0.40 -17.61
C VAL A 94 -17.99 0.37 -16.32
N TYR A 95 -17.37 1.52 -16.17
CA TYR A 95 -17.45 2.33 -14.96
C TYR A 95 -18.12 3.67 -15.25
N THR A 96 -18.98 4.09 -14.32
CA THR A 96 -19.52 5.47 -14.30
C THR A 96 -18.98 6.19 -13.08
N GLY A 97 -18.46 7.40 -13.30
CA GLY A 97 -17.85 8.20 -12.24
C GLY A 97 -17.58 9.64 -12.63
N PHE A 98 -17.10 10.41 -11.66
CA PHE A 98 -16.76 11.81 -11.83
C PHE A 98 -15.29 11.96 -12.24
N LEU A 99 -15.00 12.89 -13.14
CA LEU A 99 -13.62 13.27 -13.47
C LEU A 99 -12.97 13.89 -12.24
N LEU A 100 -11.72 13.51 -11.96
CA LEU A 100 -11.01 14.05 -10.80
C LEU A 100 -10.70 15.54 -10.95
N SER A 101 -10.49 16.02 -12.18
CA SER A 101 -10.33 17.44 -12.49
C SER A 101 -11.57 18.26 -12.12
N ASP A 102 -12.76 17.70 -12.33
CA ASP A 102 -14.02 18.38 -12.01
C ASP A 102 -14.23 18.45 -10.50
N LEU A 103 -13.89 17.36 -9.79
CA LEU A 103 -13.99 17.29 -8.33
C LEU A 103 -13.00 18.23 -7.64
N LEU A 104 -11.74 18.24 -8.08
CA LEU A 104 -10.63 18.87 -7.37
C LEU A 104 -10.30 20.28 -7.87
N GLY A 105 -10.79 20.67 -9.06
CA GLY A 105 -10.35 21.90 -9.73
C GLY A 105 -8.96 21.77 -10.34
N ASN A 106 -8.40 22.85 -10.89
CA ASN A 106 -7.13 22.83 -11.61
C ASN A 106 -5.94 23.01 -10.66
N TRP A 107 -4.98 22.09 -10.72
CA TRP A 107 -3.75 22.12 -9.93
C TRP A 107 -2.51 22.01 -10.81
N PRO A 108 -1.33 22.45 -10.33
CA PRO A 108 -0.06 22.22 -11.01
C PRO A 108 0.13 20.75 -11.39
N GLU A 109 0.74 20.48 -12.55
CA GLU A 109 0.95 19.10 -13.02
C GLU A 109 1.80 18.25 -12.07
N ASP A 110 2.66 18.88 -11.29
CA ASP A 110 3.48 18.25 -10.27
C ASP A 110 2.79 18.18 -8.91
N ALA A 111 1.55 18.64 -8.72
CA ALA A 111 0.86 18.48 -7.45
C ALA A 111 0.64 16.99 -7.12
N GLU A 112 0.68 16.65 -5.83
CA GLU A 112 0.38 15.31 -5.34
C GLU A 112 -1.09 15.21 -4.93
N LEU A 113 -1.81 14.24 -5.51
CA LEU A 113 -3.12 13.83 -5.04
C LEU A 113 -2.97 12.59 -4.16
N GLU A 114 -3.26 12.70 -2.87
CA GLU A 114 -3.42 11.55 -1.99
C GLU A 114 -4.88 11.10 -1.97
N VAL A 115 -5.11 9.82 -2.27
CA VAL A 115 -6.41 9.15 -2.14
C VAL A 115 -6.36 8.22 -0.95
N VAL A 116 -7.33 8.37 -0.05
CA VAL A 116 -7.44 7.59 1.19
C VAL A 116 -8.74 6.78 1.16
N ALA A 117 -8.58 5.50 1.44
CA ALA A 117 -9.67 4.55 1.58
C ALA A 117 -10.08 4.37 3.05
N ALA A 118 -11.31 3.89 3.27
CA ALA A 118 -11.87 3.65 4.61
C ALA A 118 -11.09 2.61 5.43
N ASP A 119 -10.41 1.67 4.76
CA ASP A 119 -9.56 0.65 5.38
C ASP A 119 -8.14 1.14 5.69
N GLY A 120 -7.85 2.43 5.49
CA GLY A 120 -6.54 3.03 5.70
C GLY A 120 -5.58 2.87 4.51
N TYR A 121 -6.00 2.22 3.42
CA TYR A 121 -5.24 2.18 2.18
C TYR A 121 -5.05 3.59 1.62
N ARG A 122 -3.82 3.91 1.20
CA ARG A 122 -3.46 5.23 0.66
C ARG A 122 -2.68 5.07 -0.63
N MET A 123 -3.04 5.87 -1.63
CA MET A 123 -2.31 5.97 -2.89
C MET A 123 -2.06 7.41 -3.25
N ARG A 124 -0.89 7.68 -3.83
CA ARG A 124 -0.49 9.02 -4.24
C ARG A 124 -0.29 9.08 -5.75
N TYR A 125 -0.97 10.01 -6.38
CA TYR A 125 -0.95 10.23 -7.83
C TYR A 125 -0.31 11.57 -8.12
N ARG A 126 0.40 11.64 -9.25
CA ARG A 126 0.81 12.92 -9.80
C ARG A 126 -0.38 13.56 -10.50
N TYR A 127 -0.71 14.80 -10.18
CA TYR A 127 -1.92 15.47 -10.68
C TYR A 127 -1.95 15.56 -12.22
N GLY A 128 -0.82 15.90 -12.85
CA GLY A 128 -0.70 15.93 -14.32
C GLY A 128 -0.82 14.55 -15.00
N SER A 129 -0.82 13.45 -14.25
CA SER A 129 -1.01 12.08 -14.77
C SER A 129 -2.45 11.57 -14.63
N LEU A 130 -3.37 12.40 -14.12
CA LEU A 130 -4.76 12.00 -13.94
C LEU A 130 -5.50 11.85 -15.28
N SER A 131 -5.00 12.44 -16.35
CA SER A 131 -5.53 12.26 -17.70
C SER A 131 -4.40 12.25 -18.71
N ASP A 132 -4.37 11.25 -19.58
CA ASP A 132 -3.38 11.11 -20.65
C ASP A 132 -4.02 10.47 -21.90
N ALA A 133 -3.18 10.13 -22.88
CA ALA A 133 -3.65 9.56 -24.15
C ALA A 133 -4.36 8.20 -24.01
N GLU A 134 -4.11 7.44 -22.93
CA GLU A 134 -4.75 6.15 -22.70
C GLU A 134 -6.13 6.29 -22.05
N GLY A 135 -6.34 7.36 -21.27
CA GLY A 135 -7.60 7.63 -20.60
C GLY A 135 -7.48 8.57 -19.41
N THR A 136 -8.57 8.70 -18.67
CA THR A 136 -8.69 9.58 -17.51
C THR A 136 -9.02 8.78 -16.26
N TRP A 137 -8.45 9.19 -15.14
CA TRP A 137 -8.83 8.70 -13.82
C TRP A 137 -10.17 9.32 -13.41
N ILE A 138 -11.03 8.49 -12.85
CA ILE A 138 -12.33 8.87 -12.30
C ILE A 138 -12.49 8.35 -10.87
N LEU A 139 -13.35 9.03 -10.13
CA LEU A 139 -14.00 8.46 -8.95
C LEU A 139 -15.27 7.73 -9.38
N ALA A 140 -15.15 6.43 -9.60
CA ALA A 140 -16.26 5.58 -10.01
C ALA A 140 -17.21 5.29 -8.84
N PHE A 141 -18.52 5.38 -9.10
CA PHE A 141 -19.59 5.03 -8.17
C PHE A 141 -20.60 4.03 -8.76
N LYS A 142 -20.49 3.72 -10.06
CA LYS A 142 -21.17 2.56 -10.67
C LYS A 142 -20.17 1.66 -11.38
N GLN A 143 -20.47 0.37 -11.36
CA GLN A 143 -19.83 -0.65 -12.17
C GLN A 143 -20.92 -1.42 -12.92
N ASP A 144 -20.76 -1.55 -14.24
CA ASP A 144 -21.67 -2.26 -15.13
C ASP A 144 -23.13 -1.79 -14.97
N GLY A 145 -23.30 -0.46 -14.88
CA GLY A 145 -24.59 0.24 -14.74
C GLY A 145 -25.20 0.20 -13.33
N LYS A 146 -24.62 -0.54 -12.39
CA LYS A 146 -25.12 -0.68 -11.01
C LYS A 146 -24.29 0.15 -10.04
N TYR A 147 -24.96 0.81 -9.08
CA TYR A 147 -24.26 1.48 -7.98
C TYR A 147 -23.35 0.50 -7.25
N MET A 148 -22.14 0.96 -6.92
CA MET A 148 -21.22 0.15 -6.14
C MET A 148 -21.81 -0.11 -4.74
N PRO A 149 -21.71 -1.35 -4.24
CA PRO A 149 -22.27 -1.72 -2.94
C PRO A 149 -21.46 -1.12 -1.77
N PHE A 150 -22.05 -1.16 -0.58
CA PHE A 150 -21.37 -0.82 0.68
C PHE A 150 -20.06 -1.61 0.88
N ASN A 151 -20.03 -2.89 0.49
CA ASN A 151 -18.85 -3.75 0.55
C ASN A 151 -18.43 -4.19 -0.87
N PRO A 152 -17.23 -3.83 -1.37
CA PRO A 152 -16.15 -3.21 -0.61
C PRO A 152 -16.40 -1.75 -0.28
N GLY A 153 -17.02 -0.95 -1.15
CA GLY A 153 -17.29 0.46 -0.87
C GLY A 153 -17.92 1.18 -2.05
N TYR A 154 -18.54 2.33 -1.76
CA TYR A 154 -19.32 3.10 -2.73
C TYR A 154 -18.48 3.79 -3.82
N PHE A 155 -17.19 3.98 -3.57
CA PHE A 155 -16.30 4.73 -4.46
C PHE A 155 -15.02 3.97 -4.76
N ARG A 156 -14.53 4.12 -6.00
CA ARG A 156 -13.30 3.49 -6.46
C ARG A 156 -12.53 4.35 -7.45
N MET A 157 -11.21 4.38 -7.33
CA MET A 157 -10.32 4.93 -8.34
C MET A 157 -10.22 3.98 -9.53
N VAL A 158 -10.46 4.50 -10.73
CA VAL A 158 -10.36 3.72 -11.98
C VAL A 158 -9.87 4.63 -13.11
N LYS A 159 -8.90 4.18 -13.91
CA LYS A 159 -8.59 4.80 -15.20
C LYS A 159 -9.55 4.25 -16.25
N VAL A 160 -10.24 5.12 -16.97
CA VAL A 160 -11.24 4.77 -17.98
C VAL A 160 -11.01 5.53 -19.28
N GLY A 161 -11.48 4.98 -20.38
CA GLY A 161 -11.39 5.62 -21.69
C GLY A 161 -11.93 4.72 -22.80
N PRO A 162 -12.18 5.26 -24.01
CA PRO A 162 -12.71 4.47 -25.13
C PRO A 162 -11.78 3.32 -25.54
N GLY A 163 -10.47 3.46 -25.31
CA GLY A 163 -9.47 2.42 -25.55
C GLY A 163 -9.40 1.32 -24.50
N ASN A 164 -10.26 1.35 -23.46
CA ASN A 164 -10.25 0.42 -22.34
C ASN A 164 -8.84 0.32 -21.68
N PRO A 165 -8.36 1.42 -21.06
CA PRO A 165 -7.01 1.49 -20.50
C PRO A 165 -6.75 0.36 -19.51
N ARG A 166 -5.50 -0.09 -19.48
CA ARG A 166 -5.04 -1.19 -18.62
C ARG A 166 -4.03 -0.68 -17.60
N PHE A 167 -4.30 -0.93 -16.32
CA PHE A 167 -3.45 -0.45 -15.23
C PHE A 167 -3.33 -1.50 -14.10
N GLN A 168 -2.47 -1.26 -13.10
CA GLN A 168 -2.28 -2.19 -11.98
C GLN A 168 -3.44 -2.14 -10.99
N SER A 169 -3.86 -3.28 -10.43
CA SER A 169 -4.96 -3.31 -9.45
C SER A 169 -4.70 -2.48 -8.21
N ALA A 170 -3.44 -2.33 -7.80
CA ALA A 170 -3.04 -1.49 -6.68
C ALA A 170 -3.41 0.00 -6.90
N ALA A 171 -3.56 0.42 -8.16
CA ALA A 171 -3.95 1.78 -8.49
C ALA A 171 -5.46 1.99 -8.34
N SER A 172 -6.20 0.90 -8.23
CA SER A 172 -7.63 0.92 -8.12
C SER A 172 -8.05 0.95 -6.66
N ALA A 173 -7.68 2.01 -5.94
CA ALA A 173 -8.09 2.21 -4.56
C ALA A 173 -9.62 2.09 -4.46
N LYS A 174 -10.09 1.11 -3.69
CA LYS A 174 -11.51 0.93 -3.38
C LYS A 174 -11.83 1.73 -2.11
N MET A 175 -13.10 1.85 -1.78
CA MET A 175 -13.53 2.41 -0.49
C MET A 175 -13.05 3.85 -0.30
N VAL A 176 -12.93 4.60 -1.39
CA VAL A 176 -12.40 5.96 -1.34
C VAL A 176 -13.32 6.83 -0.51
N VAL A 177 -12.79 7.44 0.53
CA VAL A 177 -13.52 8.34 1.43
C VAL A 177 -12.90 9.73 1.47
N ARG A 178 -11.62 9.88 1.11
CA ARG A 178 -10.95 11.18 1.08
C ARG A 178 -10.01 11.31 -0.10
N MET A 179 -9.98 12.51 -0.68
CA MET A 179 -9.01 12.95 -1.67
C MET A 179 -8.41 14.27 -1.22
N GLU A 180 -7.09 14.37 -1.24
CA GLU A 180 -6.37 15.52 -0.70
C GLU A 180 -5.29 15.96 -1.68
N ILE A 181 -5.37 17.20 -2.14
CA ILE A 181 -4.27 17.86 -2.84
C ILE A 181 -3.23 18.29 -1.81
N ARG A 182 -2.01 17.79 -1.99
CA ARG A 182 -0.84 18.08 -1.18
C ARG A 182 0.15 18.93 -1.99
N GLY A 183 1.37 19.09 -1.45
CA GLY A 183 2.48 19.76 -2.15
C GLY A 183 2.93 19.02 -3.42
N SER A 184 4.19 19.16 -3.78
CA SER A 184 4.70 18.54 -5.01
C SER A 184 4.85 17.01 -4.87
N TYR A 185 4.50 16.31 -5.94
CA TYR A 185 4.73 14.90 -6.17
C TYR A 185 6.22 14.68 -6.43
N ILE A 186 6.90 14.07 -5.46
CA ILE A 186 8.33 13.77 -5.56
C ILE A 186 8.51 12.38 -6.21
N PRO A 187 9.05 12.26 -7.44
CA PRO A 187 9.36 10.97 -8.01
C PRO A 187 10.54 10.33 -7.25
N TYR A 188 10.45 9.03 -6.99
CA TYR A 188 11.57 8.26 -6.45
C TYR A 188 11.54 6.83 -6.97
N SER A 189 12.69 6.16 -6.87
CA SER A 189 12.87 4.75 -7.16
C SER A 189 13.90 4.19 -6.20
N LEU A 190 13.94 2.86 -6.09
CA LEU A 190 14.96 2.13 -5.37
C LEU A 190 15.71 1.24 -6.38
N ARG A 191 17.02 1.41 -6.46
CA ARG A 191 17.90 0.53 -7.23
C ARG A 191 18.48 -0.54 -6.32
N LEU A 192 18.29 -1.80 -6.69
CA LEU A 192 18.95 -2.95 -6.06
C LEU A 192 19.98 -3.49 -7.04
N PHE A 193 21.18 -3.76 -6.56
CA PHE A 193 22.27 -4.30 -7.37
C PHE A 193 22.97 -5.45 -6.64
N GLY A 194 23.13 -6.58 -7.30
CA GLY A 194 23.82 -7.75 -6.76
C GLY A 194 24.20 -8.69 -7.90
N ALA A 195 23.66 -9.91 -7.90
CA ALA A 195 23.85 -10.85 -9.00
C ALA A 195 23.18 -10.34 -10.29
N GLN A 196 22.16 -9.49 -10.13
CA GLN A 196 21.49 -8.76 -11.19
C GLN A 196 21.05 -7.37 -10.69
N GLU A 197 20.50 -6.57 -11.58
CA GLU A 197 19.92 -5.26 -11.26
C GLU A 197 18.40 -5.33 -11.22
N LYS A 198 17.80 -4.70 -10.19
CA LYS A 198 16.36 -4.49 -10.10
C LYS A 198 16.08 -3.04 -9.70
N ILE A 199 15.22 -2.38 -10.47
CA ILE A 199 14.70 -1.05 -10.12
C ILE A 199 13.25 -1.18 -9.73
N PHE A 200 12.91 -0.73 -8.53
CA PHE A 200 11.53 -0.57 -8.07
C PHE A 200 11.11 0.88 -8.23
N THR A 201 9.99 1.09 -8.89
CA THR A 201 9.38 2.41 -9.00
C THR A 201 8.74 2.80 -7.67
N ARG A 202 8.50 4.10 -7.45
CA ARG A 202 7.64 4.60 -6.37
C ARG A 202 6.33 3.83 -6.28
N TRP A 203 5.74 3.53 -7.44
CA TRP A 203 4.50 2.77 -7.55
C TRP A 203 4.62 1.37 -6.93
N ASP A 204 5.66 0.62 -7.29
CA ASP A 204 5.92 -0.73 -6.79
C ASP A 204 6.04 -0.72 -5.27
N LEU A 205 6.79 0.25 -4.73
CA LEU A 205 7.10 0.37 -3.30
C LEU A 205 5.86 0.76 -2.48
N GLU A 206 5.10 1.76 -2.93
CA GLU A 206 3.88 2.20 -2.24
C GLU A 206 2.79 1.12 -2.26
N SER A 207 2.63 0.44 -3.40
CA SER A 207 1.68 -0.67 -3.53
C SER A 207 2.07 -1.83 -2.61
N ALA A 208 3.37 -2.13 -2.50
CA ALA A 208 3.88 -3.19 -1.65
C ALA A 208 3.65 -2.88 -0.17
N VAL A 209 4.05 -1.70 0.31
CA VAL A 209 3.89 -1.33 1.73
C VAL A 209 2.43 -1.19 2.16
N ALA A 210 1.51 -1.03 1.20
CA ALA A 210 0.09 -0.98 1.47
C ALA A 210 -0.56 -2.38 1.55
N CYS A 211 0.11 -3.46 1.10
CA CYS A 211 -0.34 -4.84 1.39
C CYS A 211 0.22 -5.31 2.73
N PRO A 212 -0.63 -5.72 3.69
CA PRO A 212 -0.17 -6.36 4.93
C PRO A 212 0.67 -7.63 4.68
N CYS A 213 0.50 -8.27 3.53
CA CYS A 213 1.26 -9.44 3.12
C CYS A 213 2.74 -9.16 2.80
N HIS A 214 3.10 -7.90 2.52
CA HIS A 214 4.47 -7.52 2.17
C HIS A 214 5.11 -6.61 3.22
N ALA A 215 4.29 -5.83 3.93
CA ALA A 215 4.72 -4.82 4.86
C ALA A 215 5.02 -5.38 6.26
N GLN A 216 5.92 -4.70 6.96
CA GLN A 216 6.25 -4.97 8.35
C GLN A 216 6.23 -3.67 9.14
N ALA A 217 5.63 -3.73 10.33
CA ALA A 217 5.69 -2.66 11.31
C ALA A 217 6.82 -2.92 12.31
N VAL A 218 7.57 -1.88 12.66
CA VAL A 218 8.60 -1.91 13.71
C VAL A 218 8.49 -0.67 14.58
N THR A 219 8.84 -0.80 15.85
CA THR A 219 8.92 0.31 16.79
C THR A 219 10.36 0.73 16.93
N SER A 220 10.66 2.02 16.75
CA SER A 220 12.05 2.50 16.83
C SER A 220 12.15 3.83 17.55
N THR A 221 13.01 3.89 18.57
CA THR A 221 13.24 5.07 19.39
C THR A 221 14.48 5.82 18.94
N HIS A 222 14.35 7.11 18.64
CA HIS A 222 15.46 7.95 18.22
C HIS A 222 15.35 9.34 18.82
N LYS A 223 16.45 9.80 19.42
CA LYS A 223 16.53 11.10 20.10
C LYS A 223 15.43 11.30 21.16
N GLY A 224 15.00 10.21 21.82
CA GLY A 224 13.99 10.25 22.88
C GLY A 224 12.54 10.15 22.41
N GLU A 225 12.31 10.06 21.10
CA GLU A 225 10.98 9.89 20.52
C GLU A 225 10.82 8.47 19.96
N THR A 226 9.71 7.84 20.29
CA THR A 226 9.36 6.48 19.84
C THR A 226 8.26 6.59 18.80
N HIS A 227 8.50 6.01 17.62
CA HIS A 227 7.55 6.01 16.51
C HIS A 227 7.32 4.60 15.98
N THR A 228 6.16 4.39 15.35
CA THR A 228 5.87 3.17 14.60
C THR A 228 6.19 3.41 13.13
N TYR A 229 7.12 2.63 12.59
CA TYR A 229 7.49 2.68 11.18
C TYR A 229 6.91 1.48 10.44
N ILE A 230 6.43 1.70 9.22
CA ILE A 230 5.95 0.63 8.34
C ILE A 230 6.75 0.65 7.04
N GLY A 231 7.28 -0.51 6.67
CA GLY A 231 8.18 -0.66 5.54
C GLY A 231 8.18 -2.05 4.95
N LEU A 232 9.11 -2.28 4.04
CA LEU A 232 9.37 -3.59 3.46
C LEU A 232 10.57 -4.20 4.17
N PRO A 233 10.48 -5.46 4.66
CA PRO A 233 11.63 -6.14 5.24
C PRO A 233 12.81 -6.20 4.28
N LEU A 234 13.99 -5.83 4.76
CA LEU A 234 15.15 -5.67 3.89
C LEU A 234 15.55 -6.98 3.22
N TRP A 235 15.56 -8.10 3.95
CA TRP A 235 15.97 -9.40 3.40
C TRP A 235 15.08 -9.89 2.25
N ARG A 236 13.79 -9.57 2.27
CA ARG A 236 12.85 -9.86 1.17
C ARG A 236 13.11 -8.99 -0.06
N LEU A 237 13.64 -7.78 0.10
CA LEU A 237 14.12 -6.98 -1.03
C LEU A 237 15.42 -7.57 -1.61
N LEU A 238 16.30 -8.13 -0.77
CA LEU A 238 17.54 -8.73 -1.24
C LEU A 238 17.32 -9.99 -2.09
N ALA A 239 16.23 -10.73 -1.86
CA ALA A 239 15.82 -11.89 -2.67
C ALA A 239 15.64 -11.59 -4.18
N TYR A 240 15.58 -10.32 -4.57
CA TYR A 240 15.51 -9.93 -5.98
C TYR A 240 16.86 -9.87 -6.67
N VAL A 241 17.96 -9.83 -5.92
CA VAL A 241 19.30 -9.56 -6.43
C VAL A 241 20.38 -10.41 -5.75
N ASP A 242 20.03 -11.30 -4.83
CA ASP A 242 20.97 -12.22 -4.19
C ASP A 242 21.37 -13.38 -5.14
N ASP A 243 20.55 -13.72 -6.13
CA ASP A 243 20.92 -14.56 -7.26
C ASP A 243 20.29 -14.15 -8.61
N GLU A 244 20.41 -15.01 -9.62
CA GLU A 244 19.88 -14.80 -10.97
C GLU A 244 18.40 -15.25 -11.11
N ARG A 245 17.81 -15.81 -10.05
CA ARG A 245 16.42 -16.28 -10.01
C ARG A 245 15.54 -15.16 -9.49
N PHE A 246 14.92 -14.44 -10.42
CA PHE A 246 14.01 -13.36 -10.08
C PHE A 246 12.60 -13.89 -9.72
N PRO A 247 11.96 -13.41 -8.64
CA PRO A 247 10.54 -13.63 -8.40
C PRO A 247 9.69 -13.08 -9.56
N GLU A 248 9.16 -13.95 -10.43
CA GLU A 248 8.46 -13.52 -11.64
C GLU A 248 7.17 -12.71 -11.36
N GLY A 249 6.86 -11.75 -12.25
CA GLY A 249 5.61 -11.00 -12.26
C GLY A 249 5.76 -9.48 -12.07
N GLN A 250 4.61 -8.80 -11.99
CA GLN A 250 4.55 -7.35 -11.80
C GLN A 250 4.48 -6.98 -10.31
N GLY A 251 5.11 -5.86 -9.93
CA GLY A 251 5.20 -5.36 -8.55
C GLY A 251 6.22 -6.08 -7.67
N ILE A 252 6.15 -5.83 -6.37
CA ILE A 252 6.91 -6.57 -5.36
C ILE A 252 6.06 -7.76 -4.90
N LYS A 253 6.57 -8.95 -5.15
CA LYS A 253 6.10 -10.25 -4.67
C LYS A 253 7.28 -11.09 -4.23
N TYR A 254 7.19 -11.66 -3.05
CA TYR A 254 8.20 -12.60 -2.55
C TYR A 254 7.48 -13.73 -1.82
N ASP A 255 8.13 -14.87 -1.80
CA ASP A 255 7.90 -15.92 -0.82
C ASP A 255 9.23 -16.25 -0.12
N ASP A 256 9.17 -17.01 0.97
CA ASP A 256 10.37 -17.37 1.73
C ASP A 256 11.36 -18.24 0.91
N ALA A 257 10.88 -18.88 -0.16
CA ALA A 257 11.69 -19.68 -1.07
C ALA A 257 12.46 -18.83 -2.10
N SER A 258 12.09 -17.55 -2.26
CA SER A 258 12.75 -16.61 -3.15
C SER A 258 14.13 -16.17 -2.65
N PHE A 259 14.38 -16.23 -1.34
CA PHE A 259 15.63 -15.77 -0.74
C PHE A 259 16.73 -16.86 -0.80
N ASN A 260 17.93 -16.48 -1.24
CA ASN A 260 19.06 -17.39 -1.34
C ASN A 260 19.80 -17.54 0.00
N TRP A 261 19.33 -18.48 0.80
CA TRP A 261 19.89 -18.80 2.12
C TRP A 261 21.36 -19.21 2.09
N GLU A 262 21.78 -19.97 1.07
CA GLU A 262 23.17 -20.43 0.95
C GLU A 262 24.13 -19.26 0.78
N LYS A 263 23.81 -18.31 -0.12
CA LYS A 263 24.60 -17.10 -0.30
C LYS A 263 24.58 -16.19 0.92
N ALA A 264 23.44 -16.09 1.59
CA ALA A 264 23.35 -15.34 2.83
C ALA A 264 24.23 -15.94 3.93
N GLN A 265 24.26 -17.28 4.05
CA GLN A 265 25.15 -18.00 4.98
C GLN A 265 26.63 -17.87 4.61
N ALA A 266 26.95 -17.76 3.31
CA ALA A 266 28.32 -17.47 2.86
C ALA A 266 28.81 -16.07 3.28
N GLY A 267 27.91 -15.17 3.72
CA GLY A 267 28.29 -13.93 4.41
C GLY A 267 28.52 -12.73 3.48
N TYR A 268 27.65 -12.48 2.49
CA TYR A 268 27.73 -11.26 1.70
C TYR A 268 27.48 -10.00 2.53
N LEU A 269 28.02 -8.87 2.06
CA LEU A 269 27.78 -7.57 2.67
C LEU A 269 26.70 -6.83 1.89
N VAL A 270 25.83 -6.11 2.61
CA VAL A 270 24.77 -5.28 2.04
C VAL A 270 25.08 -3.83 2.35
N GLU A 271 25.32 -3.05 1.31
CA GLU A 271 25.57 -1.62 1.40
C GLU A 271 24.30 -0.85 1.03
N ILE A 272 23.84 0.02 1.92
CA ILE A 272 22.62 0.80 1.78
C ILE A 272 23.03 2.26 1.64
N ARG A 273 22.63 2.91 0.54
CA ARG A 273 23.09 4.24 0.14
C ARG A 273 21.94 5.23 0.04
N GLY A 274 22.10 6.36 0.72
CA GLY A 274 21.24 7.53 0.61
C GLY A 274 21.60 8.40 -0.60
N LYS A 275 20.65 9.22 -1.05
CA LYS A 275 20.89 10.24 -2.11
C LYS A 275 21.93 11.29 -1.71
N ASP A 276 22.16 11.46 -0.41
CA ASP A 276 23.13 12.38 0.17
C ASP A 276 24.58 11.83 0.15
N GLY A 277 24.77 10.61 -0.36
CA GLY A 277 26.07 9.93 -0.39
C GLY A 277 26.44 9.25 0.93
N PHE A 278 25.60 9.33 1.97
CA PHE A 278 25.79 8.56 3.19
C PHE A 278 25.44 7.09 2.95
N SER A 279 26.26 6.18 3.49
CA SER A 279 26.05 4.74 3.34
C SER A 279 26.36 3.98 4.61
N GLN A 280 25.68 2.85 4.79
CA GLN A 280 26.01 1.87 5.82
C GLN A 280 26.11 0.48 5.21
N THR A 281 27.06 -0.31 5.71
CA THR A 281 27.23 -1.70 5.32
C THR A 281 26.85 -2.61 6.48
N ILE A 282 26.09 -3.66 6.19
CA ILE A 282 25.62 -4.66 7.15
C ILE A 282 25.81 -6.07 6.58
N SER A 283 26.24 -7.01 7.42
CA SER A 283 26.39 -8.41 7.02
C SER A 283 25.02 -9.07 6.81
N SER A 284 24.92 -9.93 5.80
CA SER A 284 23.76 -10.80 5.56
C SER A 284 23.32 -11.59 6.81
N SER A 285 24.25 -11.92 7.70
CA SER A 285 24.00 -12.66 8.95
C SER A 285 23.05 -11.94 9.92
N PHE A 286 22.93 -10.61 9.85
CA PHE A 286 21.95 -9.85 10.64
C PHE A 286 20.59 -9.75 9.97
N LEU A 287 20.56 -9.87 8.65
CA LEU A 287 19.40 -9.59 7.81
C LEU A 287 18.60 -10.83 7.45
N ALA A 288 19.26 -11.96 7.19
CA ALA A 288 18.62 -13.18 6.69
C ALA A 288 17.43 -13.61 7.57
N GLY A 289 16.23 -13.64 7.00
CA GLY A 289 14.99 -13.98 7.72
C GLY A 289 14.55 -12.99 8.80
N ASN A 290 15.16 -11.81 8.88
CA ASN A 290 14.95 -10.88 9.98
C ASN A 290 14.04 -9.73 9.56
N ASP A 291 12.77 -9.85 9.92
CA ASP A 291 11.75 -8.82 9.66
C ASP A 291 11.95 -7.54 10.49
N LYS A 292 12.87 -7.53 11.46
CA LYS A 292 13.14 -6.33 12.27
C LYS A 292 13.94 -5.25 11.55
N PHE A 293 14.57 -5.56 10.41
CA PHE A 293 15.26 -4.58 9.56
C PHE A 293 14.38 -4.25 8.37
N ILE A 294 13.97 -2.98 8.25
CA ILE A 294 13.05 -2.56 7.19
C ILE A 294 13.60 -1.39 6.39
N LEU A 295 13.14 -1.31 5.16
CA LEU A 295 13.10 -0.08 4.39
C LEU A 295 11.74 0.58 4.62
N ALA A 296 11.68 1.54 5.53
CA ALA A 296 10.45 2.23 5.92
C ALA A 296 9.99 3.22 4.85
N LEU A 297 8.67 3.24 4.63
CA LEU A 297 7.97 4.21 3.78
C LEU A 297 7.02 5.09 4.61
N LYS A 298 6.54 4.59 5.75
CA LYS A 298 5.58 5.28 6.60
C LYS A 298 6.10 5.40 8.04
N VAL A 299 5.68 6.47 8.70
CA VAL A 299 5.83 6.71 10.13
C VAL A 299 4.47 7.13 10.68
N ASP A 300 4.03 6.54 11.78
CA ASP A 300 2.76 6.81 12.45
C ASP A 300 1.56 6.89 11.50
N GLY A 301 1.50 5.93 10.55
CA GLY A 301 0.39 5.78 9.61
C GLY A 301 0.41 6.68 8.37
N ARG A 302 1.36 7.61 8.25
CA ARG A 302 1.54 8.48 7.07
C ARG A 302 2.86 8.22 6.36
N PHE A 303 2.94 8.57 5.08
CA PHE A 303 4.22 8.48 4.35
C PHE A 303 5.27 9.42 4.94
N LEU A 304 6.53 8.98 4.92
CA LEU A 304 7.68 9.76 5.38
C LEU A 304 7.89 11.00 4.51
N SER A 305 8.12 12.14 5.14
CA SER A 305 8.56 13.37 4.47
C SER A 305 10.07 13.39 4.25
N GLU A 306 10.59 14.35 3.47
CA GLU A 306 12.04 14.48 3.26
C GLU A 306 12.78 14.85 4.55
N GLU A 307 12.17 15.66 5.43
CA GLU A 307 12.74 16.08 6.71
C GLU A 307 12.97 14.88 7.65
N GLU A 308 12.05 13.90 7.58
CA GLU A 308 12.12 12.64 8.33
C GLU A 308 13.13 11.64 7.73
N GLY A 309 13.71 11.98 6.57
CA GLY A 309 14.61 11.11 5.82
C GLY A 309 13.91 10.16 4.86
N GLY A 310 12.65 10.45 4.52
CA GLY A 310 11.90 9.76 3.47
C GLY A 310 12.38 10.11 2.06
N PRO A 311 11.76 9.57 1.00
CA PRO A 311 10.61 8.66 1.03
C PRO A 311 10.96 7.22 1.44
N LEU A 312 12.26 6.91 1.55
CA LEU A 312 12.77 5.60 1.94
C LEU A 312 13.81 5.77 3.05
N LEU A 313 13.57 5.14 4.20
CA LEU A 313 14.43 5.21 5.38
C LEU A 313 14.80 3.79 5.82
N PHE A 314 16.10 3.47 5.84
CA PHE A 314 16.55 2.23 6.45
C PHE A 314 16.65 2.39 7.96
N LEU A 315 15.99 1.50 8.69
CA LEU A 315 15.98 1.44 10.14
C LEU A 315 15.66 0.03 10.64
N TRP A 316 15.69 -0.14 11.96
CA TRP A 316 15.38 -1.40 12.62
C TRP A 316 14.51 -1.20 13.86
N ASP A 317 13.85 -2.27 14.27
CA ASP A 317 13.11 -2.36 15.53
C ASP A 317 14.03 -2.23 16.75
N ASP A 318 13.58 -1.58 17.82
CA ASP A 318 14.35 -1.43 19.06
C ASP A 318 14.78 -2.77 19.68
N GLY A 319 14.02 -3.85 19.42
CA GLY A 319 14.35 -5.21 19.84
C GLY A 319 15.27 -5.98 18.88
N ALA A 320 15.85 -5.35 17.86
CA ALA A 320 16.77 -5.99 16.92
C ALA A 320 18.20 -6.10 17.50
N ALA A 321 18.84 -7.25 17.32
CA ALA A 321 20.29 -7.34 17.48
C ALA A 321 20.96 -6.61 16.32
N VAL A 322 21.78 -5.60 16.61
CA VAL A 322 22.42 -4.75 15.60
C VAL A 322 23.95 -4.80 15.68
N PRO A 323 24.65 -4.64 14.54
CA PRO A 323 26.09 -4.41 14.54
C PRO A 323 26.46 -3.15 15.33
N GLU A 324 27.65 -3.15 15.91
CA GLU A 324 28.19 -1.95 16.55
C GLU A 324 28.23 -0.78 15.56
N LYS A 325 27.83 0.41 16.03
CA LYS A 325 27.86 1.68 15.27
C LYS A 325 26.99 1.70 14.01
N LEU A 326 26.06 0.77 13.83
CA LEU A 326 25.07 0.87 12.75
C LEU A 326 24.26 2.15 12.90
N LYS A 327 24.06 2.86 11.78
CA LYS A 327 23.23 4.07 11.70
C LYS A 327 22.08 3.86 10.72
N ARG A 328 21.00 4.62 10.93
CA ARG A 328 19.92 4.73 9.95
C ARG A 328 20.45 5.39 8.68
N VAL A 329 19.94 4.99 7.51
CA VAL A 329 20.26 5.63 6.23
C VAL A 329 19.01 6.30 5.71
N LYS A 330 19.07 7.63 5.56
CA LYS A 330 17.97 8.46 5.06
C LYS A 330 18.01 8.54 3.54
N TRP A 331 16.87 8.91 2.93
CA TRP A 331 16.74 9.13 1.49
C TRP A 331 17.32 7.98 0.67
N VAL A 332 17.11 6.73 1.12
CA VAL A 332 17.69 5.54 0.49
C VAL A 332 17.30 5.53 -0.99
N ALA A 333 18.30 5.41 -1.86
CA ALA A 333 18.09 5.30 -3.29
C ALA A 333 18.68 4.01 -3.87
N GLU A 334 19.63 3.40 -3.18
CA GLU A 334 20.35 2.25 -3.69
C GLU A 334 20.73 1.27 -2.58
N ILE A 335 20.63 -0.02 -2.89
CA ILE A 335 21.11 -1.12 -2.05
C ILE A 335 21.96 -2.04 -2.91
N VAL A 336 23.17 -2.35 -2.45
CA VAL A 336 24.17 -3.14 -3.17
C VAL A 336 24.58 -4.36 -2.37
N ILE A 337 24.54 -5.54 -2.98
CA ILE A 337 25.10 -6.77 -2.43
C ILE A 337 26.54 -6.94 -2.94
N HIS A 338 27.48 -7.09 -2.00
CA HIS A 338 28.87 -7.44 -2.25
C HIS A 338 29.09 -8.90 -1.84
N PHE A 339 29.09 -9.80 -2.82
CA PHE A 339 29.36 -11.21 -2.56
C PHE A 339 30.82 -11.44 -2.12
N PRO A 340 31.08 -12.44 -1.26
CA PRO A 340 32.42 -12.88 -0.98
C PRO A 340 33.14 -13.31 -2.27
N LYS A 341 34.46 -13.11 -2.31
CA LYS A 341 35.30 -13.54 -3.44
C LYS A 341 35.49 -15.05 -3.49
#